data_AF-A0AAJ2F3A6-F1
#
_entry.id   AF-A0AAJ2F3A6-F1
#
_cell.length_a   1.000
_cell.length_b   1.000
_cell.length_c   1.000
_cell.angle_alpha   90.00
_cell.angle_beta   90.00
_cell.angle_gamma   90.00
#
_symmetry.space_group_name_H-M   'P 1'
#
loop_
_entity.id
_entity.type
_entity.pdbx_description
1 polymer ?
#
loop_
_entity_poly.entity_id
_entity_poly.type
_entity_poly.pdbx_seq_one_letter_code
_entity_poly.pdbx_strand_id
1 'polypeptide(L)'
;MNQTETQYREIIAICKTLFQQKNKDYGTSWRILRLPSLTDQIFIKAQRIRSIQEKGTQKIEDGIEGEFIGIINYCIIALIQKELGDSTKMEFTEQEISDLYDIQVEKTLALQKDKNHDYGEAWRDMRVSSMTDLILMKIFRTKQIEDNQGVTLVSEGVEANYQDMMNYAIFCMIHLKFEV
;
A
#
# COMPACT_ATOMS: atom_id res chain seq x y z
N MET A 1 -10.54 -13.88 -15.73
CA MET A 1 -9.92 -13.59 -14.42
C MET A 1 -9.38 -14.89 -13.87
N ASN A 2 -8.08 -14.93 -13.54
CA ASN A 2 -7.50 -16.04 -12.79
C ASN A 2 -7.83 -15.89 -11.29
N GLN A 3 -7.59 -16.93 -10.49
CA GLN A 3 -7.92 -16.94 -9.06
C GLN A 3 -7.26 -15.77 -8.31
N THR A 4 -6.00 -15.47 -8.62
CA THR A 4 -5.26 -14.34 -8.04
C THR A 4 -5.95 -13.02 -8.28
N GLU A 5 -6.37 -12.73 -9.51
CA GLU A 5 -7.04 -11.46 -9.81
C GLU A 5 -8.36 -11.34 -9.04
N THR A 6 -9.12 -12.42 -8.87
CA THR A 6 -10.34 -12.44 -8.05
C THR A 6 -10.02 -12.12 -6.59
N GLN A 7 -9.05 -12.81 -5.98
CA GLN A 7 -8.65 -12.60 -4.58
C GLN A 7 -8.12 -11.17 -4.37
N TYR A 8 -7.32 -10.67 -5.31
CA TYR A 8 -6.78 -9.31 -5.27
C TYR A 8 -7.91 -8.27 -5.26
N ARG A 9 -8.87 -8.38 -6.18
CA ARG A 9 -10.01 -7.46 -6.25
C ARG A 9 -10.90 -7.53 -5.01
N GLU A 10 -11.02 -8.70 -4.39
CA GLU A 10 -11.74 -8.84 -3.13
C GLU A 10 -11.06 -8.09 -1.98
N ILE A 11 -9.73 -8.20 -1.85
CA ILE A 11 -8.98 -7.41 -0.87
C ILE A 11 -9.09 -5.91 -1.15
N ILE A 12 -8.98 -5.49 -2.41
CA ILE A 12 -9.17 -4.09 -2.80
C ILE A 12 -10.55 -3.58 -2.42
N ALA A 13 -11.62 -4.36 -2.64
CA ALA A 13 -12.97 -3.95 -2.29
C ALA A 13 -13.10 -3.64 -0.79
N ILE A 14 -12.51 -4.47 0.09
CA ILE A 14 -12.47 -4.24 1.54
C ILE A 14 -11.74 -2.93 1.85
N CYS A 15 -10.56 -2.73 1.25
CA CYS A 15 -9.74 -1.54 1.47
C CYS A 15 -10.45 -0.25 1.00
N LYS A 16 -11.09 -0.31 -0.17
CA LYS A 16 -11.82 0.80 -0.78
C LYS A 16 -13.05 1.17 0.03
N THR A 17 -13.82 0.21 0.54
CA THR A 17 -14.97 0.49 1.41
C THR A 17 -14.53 1.27 2.65
N LEU A 18 -13.47 0.84 3.34
CA LEU A 18 -12.96 1.57 4.50
C LEU A 18 -12.42 2.96 4.12
N PHE A 19 -11.74 3.07 2.98
CA PHE A 19 -11.22 4.35 2.48
C PHE A 19 -12.36 5.34 2.20
N GLN A 20 -13.43 4.92 1.51
CA GLN A 20 -14.59 5.75 1.21
C GLN A 20 -15.32 6.19 2.49
N GLN A 21 -15.49 5.30 3.47
CA GLN A 21 -16.07 5.66 4.77
C GLN A 21 -15.25 6.74 5.48
N LYS A 22 -13.92 6.56 5.57
CA LYS A 22 -13.04 7.58 6.17
C LYS A 22 -13.05 8.90 5.40
N ASN A 23 -13.11 8.84 4.07
CA ASN A 23 -13.17 10.03 3.23
C ASN A 23 -14.51 10.77 3.40
N LYS A 24 -15.59 10.06 3.70
CA LYS A 24 -16.87 10.68 4.06
C LYS A 24 -16.83 11.38 5.43
N ASP A 25 -16.12 10.79 6.40
CA ASP A 25 -16.00 11.35 7.75
C ASP A 25 -15.08 12.58 7.80
N TYR A 26 -13.98 12.57 7.05
CA TYR A 26 -12.89 13.55 7.19
C TYR A 26 -12.53 14.31 5.91
N GLY A 27 -13.27 14.06 4.82
CA GLY A 27 -12.92 14.58 3.51
C GLY A 27 -11.52 14.15 3.07
N THR A 28 -10.92 14.98 2.23
CA THR A 28 -9.56 14.81 1.68
C THR A 28 -8.50 15.47 2.54
N SER A 29 -8.68 15.50 3.86
CA SER A 29 -7.75 16.10 4.82
C SER A 29 -6.30 15.59 4.71
N TRP A 30 -6.11 14.36 4.23
CA TRP A 30 -4.81 13.77 3.92
C TRP A 30 -4.01 14.55 2.86
N ARG A 31 -4.64 15.43 2.08
CA ARG A 31 -3.97 16.31 1.10
C ARG A 31 -2.93 17.26 1.71
N ILE A 32 -2.99 17.50 3.02
CA ILE A 32 -1.95 18.28 3.72
C ILE A 32 -0.63 17.51 3.86
N LEU A 33 -0.67 16.18 3.74
CA LEU A 33 0.51 15.33 3.95
C LEU A 33 1.46 15.41 2.76
N ARG A 34 2.73 15.62 3.08
CA ARG A 34 3.83 15.46 2.11
C ARG A 34 4.10 13.98 1.88
N LEU A 35 4.70 13.64 0.74
CA LEU A 35 5.09 12.25 0.45
C LEU A 35 5.90 11.58 1.59
N PRO A 36 6.94 12.22 2.19
CA PRO A 36 7.64 11.61 3.31
C PRO A 36 6.75 11.32 4.52
N SER A 37 5.74 12.16 4.78
CA SER A 37 4.78 11.93 5.86
C SER A 37 3.89 10.72 5.58
N LEU A 38 3.54 10.47 4.31
CA LEU A 38 2.84 9.26 3.90
C LEU A 38 3.73 8.01 4.01
N THR A 39 5.01 8.11 3.62
CA THR A 39 6.02 7.06 3.85
C THR A 39 6.09 6.69 5.34
N ASP A 40 6.06 7.68 6.24
CA ASP A 40 6.07 7.44 7.68
C ASP A 40 4.78 6.81 8.20
N GLN A 41 3.61 7.16 7.64
CA GLN A 41 2.36 6.47 7.97
C GLN A 41 2.45 4.97 7.63
N ILE A 42 3.00 4.63 6.46
CA ILE A 42 3.21 3.24 6.03
C ILE A 42 4.22 2.56 6.97
N PHE A 43 5.30 3.25 7.34
CA PHE A 43 6.32 2.76 8.29
C PHE A 43 5.73 2.39 9.64
N ILE A 44 4.89 3.24 10.23
CA ILE A 44 4.25 2.97 11.52
C ILE A 44 3.45 1.67 11.47
N LYS A 45 2.69 1.46 10.38
CA LYS A 45 1.90 0.25 10.16
C LYS A 45 2.76 -0.99 10.02
N ALA A 46 3.75 -0.95 9.14
CA ALA A 46 4.66 -2.08 8.92
C ALA A 46 5.49 -2.42 10.17
N GLN A 47 5.96 -1.41 10.90
CA GLN A 47 6.72 -1.59 12.14
C GLN A 47 5.86 -2.19 13.26
N ARG A 48 4.57 -1.84 13.34
CA ARG A 48 3.64 -2.47 14.29
C ARG A 48 3.48 -3.96 13.99
N ILE A 49 3.28 -4.33 12.72
CA ILE A 49 3.17 -5.73 12.29
C ILE A 49 4.43 -6.50 12.70
N ARG A 50 5.63 -5.99 12.36
CA ARG A 50 6.89 -6.63 12.76
C ARG A 50 7.03 -6.76 14.28
N SER A 51 6.67 -5.73 15.04
CA SER A 51 6.73 -5.79 16.50
C SER A 51 5.80 -6.85 17.09
N ILE A 52 4.63 -7.11 16.49
CA ILE A 52 3.71 -8.16 16.94
C ILE A 52 4.29 -9.54 16.59
N GLN A 53 4.82 -9.70 15.37
CA GLN A 53 5.47 -10.93 14.91
C GLN A 53 6.68 -11.33 15.79
N GLU A 54 7.49 -10.36 16.20
CA GLU A 54 8.67 -10.60 17.06
C GLU A 54 8.32 -10.87 18.52
N LYS A 55 7.34 -10.14 19.09
CA LYS A 55 7.01 -10.23 20.52
C LYS A 55 6.00 -11.32 20.86
N GLY A 56 5.23 -11.79 19.87
CA GLY A 56 4.12 -12.74 20.05
C GLY A 56 2.99 -12.25 20.95
N THR A 57 3.03 -10.99 21.39
CA THR A 57 2.08 -10.40 22.34
C THR A 57 1.72 -8.99 21.90
N GLN A 58 0.48 -8.58 22.13
CA GLN A 58 0.00 -7.23 21.86
C GLN A 58 -0.87 -6.72 23.00
N LYS A 59 -0.79 -5.41 23.28
CA LYS A 59 -1.61 -4.74 24.30
C LYS A 59 -2.95 -4.23 23.78
N ILE A 60 -3.05 -4.07 22.47
CA ILE A 60 -4.27 -3.66 21.76
C ILE A 60 -4.71 -4.90 20.97
N GLU A 61 -6.00 -5.23 21.03
CA GLU A 61 -6.54 -6.45 20.42
C GLU A 61 -6.70 -6.37 18.89
N ASP A 62 -6.40 -5.23 18.26
CA ASP A 62 -6.47 -5.07 16.81
C ASP A 62 -5.48 -6.01 16.11
N GLY A 63 -5.98 -6.87 15.22
CA GLY A 63 -5.17 -7.75 14.39
C GLY A 63 -4.26 -7.02 13.39
N ILE A 64 -3.37 -7.77 12.74
CA ILE A 64 -2.41 -7.25 11.76
C ILE A 64 -3.08 -6.89 10.42
N GLU A 65 -4.28 -7.42 10.15
CA GLU A 65 -5.07 -7.17 8.95
C GLU A 65 -5.38 -5.68 8.79
N GLY A 66 -5.78 -5.02 9.88
CA GLY A 66 -6.05 -3.58 9.88
C GLY A 66 -4.82 -2.75 9.53
N GLU A 67 -3.63 -3.24 9.87
CA GLU A 67 -2.37 -2.57 9.55
C GLU A 67 -2.02 -2.74 8.06
N PHE A 68 -2.26 -3.92 7.48
CA PHE A 68 -2.11 -4.13 6.03
C PHE A 68 -3.11 -3.31 5.21
N ILE A 69 -4.38 -3.22 5.63
CA ILE A 69 -5.35 -2.32 5.00
C ILE A 69 -4.87 -0.86 5.05
N GLY A 70 -4.29 -0.45 6.19
CA GLY A 70 -3.66 0.86 6.34
C GLY A 70 -2.52 1.08 5.34
N ILE A 71 -1.61 0.11 5.21
CA ILE A 71 -0.50 0.16 4.24
C ILE A 71 -1.04 0.34 2.82
N ILE A 72 -2.02 -0.45 2.41
CA ILE A 72 -2.62 -0.40 1.05
C ILE A 72 -3.19 1.00 0.79
N ASN A 73 -4.04 1.50 1.69
CA ASN A 73 -4.68 2.79 1.49
C ASN A 73 -3.68 3.96 1.54
N TYR A 74 -2.66 3.92 2.40
CA TYR A 74 -1.63 4.96 2.39
C TYR A 74 -0.72 4.91 1.17
N CYS A 75 -0.44 3.72 0.61
CA CYS A 75 0.26 3.61 -0.67
C CYS A 75 -0.57 4.24 -1.80
N ILE A 76 -1.88 3.95 -1.86
CA ILE A 76 -2.77 4.58 -2.85
C ILE A 76 -2.81 6.10 -2.66
N ILE A 77 -2.95 6.59 -1.42
CA ILE A 77 -2.89 8.03 -1.14
C ILE A 77 -1.57 8.62 -1.62
N ALA A 78 -0.43 7.98 -1.37
CA ALA A 78 0.88 8.46 -1.84
C ALA A 78 0.98 8.50 -3.37
N LEU A 79 0.44 7.51 -4.06
CA LEU A 79 0.39 7.47 -5.52
C LEU A 79 -0.50 8.59 -6.10
N ILE A 80 -1.70 8.78 -5.54
CA ILE A 80 -2.58 9.91 -5.89
C ILE A 80 -1.87 11.24 -5.61
N GLN A 81 -1.24 11.36 -4.45
CA GLN A 81 -0.56 12.56 -4.01
C GLN A 81 0.58 12.95 -4.96
N LYS A 82 1.30 11.95 -5.47
CA LYS A 82 2.35 12.11 -6.49
C LYS A 82 1.78 12.49 -7.85
N GLU A 83 0.69 11.86 -8.30
CA GLU A 83 0.05 12.16 -9.59
C GLU A 83 -0.53 13.58 -9.64
N LEU A 84 -1.07 14.07 -8.52
CA LEU A 84 -1.55 15.45 -8.39
C LEU A 84 -0.43 16.51 -8.43
N GLY A 85 0.83 16.11 -8.22
CA GLY A 85 2.00 17.01 -8.28
C GLY A 85 1.84 18.25 -7.41
N ASP A 86 2.10 19.42 -8.00
CA ASP A 86 2.03 20.73 -7.33
C ASP A 86 0.60 21.29 -7.20
N SER A 87 -0.44 20.48 -7.45
CA SER A 87 -1.82 20.92 -7.30
C SER A 87 -2.12 21.38 -5.88
N THR A 88 -2.68 22.58 -5.76
CA THR A 88 -3.13 23.16 -4.49
C THR A 88 -4.57 22.80 -4.14
N LYS A 89 -5.25 21.98 -4.97
CA LYS A 89 -6.62 21.52 -4.69
C LYS A 89 -6.61 20.63 -3.45
N MET A 90 -7.30 21.09 -2.41
CA MET A 90 -7.42 20.41 -1.11
C MET A 90 -8.69 19.57 -1.00
N GLU A 91 -9.75 19.95 -1.69
CA GLU A 91 -11.06 19.31 -1.59
C GLU A 91 -11.42 18.63 -2.92
N PHE A 92 -11.90 17.40 -2.83
CA PHE A 92 -12.38 16.61 -3.97
C PHE A 92 -13.71 15.97 -3.59
N THR A 93 -14.56 15.77 -4.58
CA THR A 93 -15.81 15.03 -4.42
C THR A 93 -15.54 13.54 -4.16
N GLU A 94 -16.51 12.84 -3.59
CA GLU A 94 -16.41 11.38 -3.37
C GLU A 94 -16.14 10.63 -4.68
N GLN A 95 -16.76 11.07 -5.79
CA GLN A 95 -16.57 10.45 -7.11
C GLN A 95 -15.16 10.67 -7.63
N GLU A 96 -14.64 11.91 -7.62
CA GLU A 96 -13.28 12.20 -8.07
C GLU A 96 -12.23 11.37 -7.31
N ILE A 97 -12.41 11.23 -5.99
CA ILE A 97 -11.52 10.42 -5.16
C ILE A 97 -11.65 8.93 -5.44
N SER A 98 -12.88 8.44 -5.66
CA SER A 98 -13.10 7.05 -6.06
C SER A 98 -12.42 6.74 -7.40
N ASP A 99 -12.51 7.64 -8.37
CA ASP A 99 -11.91 7.46 -9.69
C ASP A 99 -10.37 7.46 -9.61
N LEU A 100 -9.78 8.39 -8.85
CA LEU A 100 -8.34 8.42 -8.59
C LEU A 100 -7.85 7.15 -7.89
N TYR A 101 -8.63 6.63 -6.93
CA TYR A 101 -8.34 5.36 -6.26
C TYR A 101 -8.30 4.21 -7.27
N ASP A 102 -9.32 4.08 -8.12
CA ASP A 102 -9.43 3.01 -9.10
C ASP A 102 -8.31 3.07 -10.15
N ILE A 103 -7.94 4.26 -10.61
CA ILE A 103 -6.82 4.47 -11.52
C ILE A 103 -5.53 3.89 -10.91
N GLN A 104 -5.25 4.18 -9.64
CA GLN A 104 -4.02 3.72 -8.98
C GLN A 104 -4.04 2.21 -8.68
N VAL A 105 -5.21 1.65 -8.38
CA VAL A 105 -5.40 0.20 -8.27
C VAL A 105 -5.10 -0.48 -9.61
N GLU A 106 -5.69 -0.02 -10.72
CA GLU A 106 -5.50 -0.68 -12.02
C GLU A 106 -4.07 -0.55 -12.51
N LYS A 107 -3.40 0.60 -12.32
CA LYS A 107 -1.96 0.75 -12.61
C LYS A 107 -1.12 -0.26 -11.82
N THR A 108 -1.39 -0.42 -10.53
CA THR A 108 -0.64 -1.33 -9.65
C THR A 108 -0.90 -2.79 -9.98
N LEU A 109 -2.15 -3.14 -10.29
CA LEU A 109 -2.55 -4.49 -10.72
C LEU A 109 -1.96 -4.85 -12.07
N ALA A 110 -1.89 -3.92 -13.02
CA ALA A 110 -1.21 -4.15 -14.30
C ALA A 110 0.27 -4.48 -14.10
N LEU A 111 0.99 -3.67 -13.31
CA LEU A 111 2.38 -3.96 -12.96
C LEU A 111 2.53 -5.32 -12.25
N GLN A 112 1.59 -5.67 -11.36
CA GLN A 112 1.59 -6.96 -10.68
C GLN A 112 1.43 -8.12 -11.66
N LYS A 113 0.55 -7.99 -12.67
CA LYS A 113 0.34 -9.01 -13.70
C LYS A 113 1.61 -9.21 -14.54
N ASP A 114 2.28 -8.12 -14.91
CA ASP A 114 3.53 -8.17 -15.66
C ASP A 114 4.62 -8.91 -14.84
N LYS A 115 4.75 -8.60 -13.54
CA LYS A 115 5.68 -9.32 -12.65
C LYS A 115 5.29 -10.78 -12.47
N ASN A 116 4.01 -11.09 -12.28
CA ASN A 116 3.54 -12.47 -12.14
C ASN A 116 3.81 -13.32 -13.39
N HIS A 117 3.82 -12.72 -14.58
CA HIS A 117 4.22 -13.42 -15.80
C HIS A 117 5.68 -13.89 -15.71
N ASP A 118 6.57 -13.07 -15.16
CA ASP A 118 8.00 -13.35 -15.10
C ASP A 118 8.40 -14.25 -13.91
N TYR A 119 7.75 -14.09 -12.76
CA TYR A 119 8.08 -14.81 -11.51
C TYR A 119 7.10 -15.93 -11.15
N GLY A 120 6.02 -16.09 -11.91
CA GLY A 120 4.89 -16.93 -11.52
C GLY A 120 4.18 -16.40 -10.27
N GLU A 121 3.50 -17.30 -9.54
CA GLU A 121 2.80 -16.96 -8.29
C GLU A 121 3.64 -17.29 -7.04
N ALA A 122 4.97 -17.10 -7.12
CA ALA A 122 5.91 -17.45 -6.04
C ALA A 122 5.56 -16.82 -4.68
N TRP A 123 4.87 -15.68 -4.67
CA TRP A 123 4.38 -15.05 -3.45
C TRP A 123 3.37 -15.89 -2.67
N ARG A 124 2.69 -16.86 -3.31
CA ARG A 124 1.80 -17.81 -2.64
C ARG A 124 2.55 -18.73 -1.68
N ASP A 125 3.82 -19.04 -1.97
CA ASP A 125 4.66 -19.88 -1.11
C ASP A 125 5.47 -19.06 -0.08
N MET A 126 5.31 -17.73 -0.07
CA MET A 126 6.06 -16.84 0.82
C MET A 126 5.39 -16.69 2.18
N ARG A 127 6.20 -16.56 3.23
CA ARG A 127 5.69 -16.24 4.57
C ARG A 127 5.22 -14.78 4.65
N VAL A 128 4.12 -14.55 5.37
CA VAL A 128 3.63 -13.20 5.70
C VAL A 128 4.71 -12.33 6.36
N SER A 129 5.54 -12.90 7.24
CA SER A 129 6.65 -12.18 7.86
C SER A 129 7.71 -11.74 6.85
N SER A 130 8.08 -12.61 5.90
CA SER A 130 9.02 -12.26 4.84
C SER A 130 8.49 -11.14 3.93
N MET A 131 7.20 -11.16 3.60
CA MET A 131 6.57 -10.06 2.85
C MET A 131 6.51 -8.76 3.67
N THR A 132 6.33 -8.85 4.99
CA THR A 132 6.40 -7.69 5.90
C THR A 132 7.81 -7.06 5.88
N ASP A 133 8.86 -7.88 5.88
CA ASP A 133 10.25 -7.40 5.76
C ASP A 133 10.52 -6.75 4.40
N LEU A 134 9.95 -7.29 3.31
CA LEU A 134 10.06 -6.66 1.98
C LEU A 134 9.37 -5.30 1.91
N ILE A 135 8.21 -5.15 2.57
CA ILE A 135 7.56 -3.84 2.74
C ILE A 135 8.51 -2.89 3.48
N LEU A 136 9.05 -3.29 4.63
CA LEU A 136 9.98 -2.46 5.40
C LEU A 136 11.23 -2.06 4.59
N MET A 137 11.82 -2.98 3.83
CA MET A 137 12.94 -2.70 2.94
C MET A 137 12.57 -1.62 1.90
N LYS A 138 11.39 -1.73 1.29
CA LYS A 138 10.90 -0.76 0.30
C LYS A 138 10.63 0.61 0.92
N ILE A 139 10.16 0.66 2.17
CA ILE A 139 10.03 1.91 2.94
C ILE A 139 11.39 2.56 3.12
N PHE A 140 12.40 1.83 3.60
CA PHE A 140 13.74 2.40 3.81
C PHE A 140 14.39 2.89 2.52
N ARG A 141 14.18 2.18 1.40
CA ARG A 141 14.62 2.65 0.07
C ARG A 141 13.90 3.94 -0.33
N THR A 142 12.59 4.02 -0.10
CA THR A 142 11.80 5.22 -0.42
C THR A 142 12.27 6.42 0.38
N LYS A 143 12.48 6.26 1.69
CA LYS A 143 13.06 7.31 2.55
C LYS A 143 14.41 7.80 2.03
N GLN A 144 15.30 6.88 1.66
CA GLN A 144 16.60 7.27 1.11
C GLN A 144 16.48 8.08 -0.19
N ILE A 145 15.53 7.73 -1.07
CA ILE A 145 15.28 8.48 -2.30
C ILE A 145 14.71 9.87 -1.98
N GLU A 146 13.78 9.96 -1.02
CA GLU A 146 13.18 11.21 -0.57
C GLU A 146 14.23 12.15 0.07
N ASP A 147 15.10 11.61 0.92
CA ASP A 147 16.21 12.34 1.56
C ASP A 147 17.26 12.82 0.54
N ASN A 148 17.44 12.06 -0.54
CA ASN A 148 18.28 12.43 -1.68
C ASN A 148 17.56 13.34 -2.69
N GLN A 149 16.42 13.93 -2.32
CA GLN A 149 15.62 14.82 -3.19
C GLN A 149 15.22 14.18 -4.53
N GLY A 150 14.99 12.87 -4.53
CA GLY A 150 14.64 12.11 -5.73
C GLY A 150 15.82 11.74 -6.63
N VAL A 151 17.06 12.10 -6.26
CA VAL A 151 18.25 11.77 -7.05
C VAL A 151 18.60 10.30 -6.88
N THR A 152 18.50 9.54 -7.98
CA THR A 152 18.91 8.14 -8.05
C THR A 152 19.94 7.94 -9.16
N LEU A 153 20.95 7.09 -8.92
CA LEU A 153 21.96 6.75 -9.94
C LEU A 153 21.46 5.66 -10.90
N VAL A 154 20.71 4.68 -10.36
CA VAL A 154 20.26 3.47 -11.08
C VAL A 154 18.86 3.03 -10.62
N SER A 155 18.28 3.65 -9.58
CA SER A 155 17.05 3.16 -8.94
C SER A 155 15.80 3.66 -9.65
N GLU A 156 14.80 2.78 -9.72
CA GLU A 156 13.40 3.13 -9.95
C GLU A 156 12.94 4.19 -8.95
N GLY A 157 12.03 5.07 -9.38
CA GLY A 157 11.49 6.15 -8.54
C GLY A 157 10.61 5.64 -7.40
N VAL A 158 10.23 6.54 -6.49
CA VAL A 158 9.41 6.23 -5.30
C VAL A 158 8.07 5.55 -5.63
N GLU A 159 7.51 5.79 -6.81
CA GLU A 159 6.26 5.19 -7.30
C GLU A 159 6.29 3.67 -7.34
N ALA A 160 7.34 3.08 -7.94
CA ALA A 160 7.50 1.64 -8.02
C ALA A 160 7.61 1.01 -6.63
N ASN A 161 8.22 1.71 -5.67
CA ASN A 161 8.28 1.23 -4.30
C ASN A 161 6.91 1.25 -3.61
N TYR A 162 6.08 2.28 -3.81
CA TYR A 162 4.70 2.30 -3.30
C TYR A 162 3.84 1.18 -3.89
N GLN A 163 3.96 0.92 -5.19
CA GLN A 163 3.25 -0.17 -5.85
C GLN A 163 3.68 -1.54 -5.30
N ASP A 164 4.98 -1.74 -5.07
CA ASP A 164 5.50 -2.96 -4.47
C ASP A 164 5.01 -3.14 -3.02
N MET A 165 5.07 -2.09 -2.21
CA MET A 165 4.55 -2.11 -0.83
C MET A 165 3.06 -2.47 -0.80
N MET A 166 2.26 -1.88 -1.70
CA MET A 166 0.85 -2.18 -1.86
C MET A 166 0.62 -3.64 -2.24
N ASN A 167 1.34 -4.16 -3.24
CA ASN A 167 1.20 -5.54 -3.69
C ASN A 167 1.56 -6.55 -2.58
N TYR A 168 2.68 -6.36 -1.88
CA TYR A 168 3.03 -7.23 -0.76
C TYR A 168 1.99 -7.20 0.37
N ALA A 169 1.43 -6.03 0.68
CA ALA A 169 0.37 -5.92 1.69
C ALA A 169 -0.92 -6.65 1.25
N ILE A 170 -1.27 -6.59 -0.04
CA ILE A 170 -2.41 -7.34 -0.60
C ILE A 170 -2.15 -8.84 -0.55
N PHE A 171 -0.93 -9.29 -0.90
CA PHE A 171 -0.56 -10.70 -0.80
C PHE A 171 -0.65 -11.21 0.64
N CYS A 172 -0.17 -10.46 1.63
CA CYS A 172 -0.35 -10.78 3.04
C CYS A 172 -1.84 -10.92 3.42
N MET A 173 -2.68 -10.00 2.95
CA MET A 173 -4.13 -10.08 3.19
C MET A 173 -4.77 -11.31 2.51
N ILE A 174 -4.30 -11.70 1.33
CA ILE A 174 -4.77 -12.92 0.66
C ILE A 174 -4.38 -14.16 1.47
N HIS A 175 -3.12 -14.26 1.91
CA HIS A 175 -2.64 -15.33 2.79
C HIS A 175 -3.49 -15.46 4.05
N LEU A 176 -3.74 -14.34 4.75
CA LEU A 176 -4.51 -14.31 5.99
C LEU A 176 -5.99 -14.66 5.79
N LYS A 177 -6.58 -14.28 4.64
CA LYS A 177 -8.01 -14.46 4.38
C LYS A 177 -8.36 -15.82 3.79
N PHE A 178 -7.50 -16.34 2.92
CA PHE A 178 -7.80 -17.53 2.12
C PHE A 178 -6.94 -18.75 2.48
N GLU A 179 -6.11 -18.66 3.52
CA GLU A 179 -5.22 -19.75 3.99
C GLU A 179 -4.40 -20.38 2.85
N VAL A 180 -3.81 -19.53 2.01
CA VAL A 180 -2.93 -19.94 0.90
C VAL A 180 -1.53 -20.21 1.41
#